data_AF-I1CBT1-F1
#
_entry.id   AF-I1CBT1-F1
#
_cell.length_a   1.000
_cell.length_b   1.000
_cell.length_c   1.000
_cell.angle_alpha   90.00
_cell.angle_beta   90.00
_cell.angle_gamma   90.00
#
_symmetry.space_group_name_H-M   'P 1'
#
loop_
_entity.id
_entity.type
_entity.pdbx_description
1 polymer ?
#
loop_
_entity_poly.entity_id
_entity_poly.type
_entity_poly.pdbx_seq_one_letter_code
_entity_poly.pdbx_strand_id
1 'polypeptide(L)'
;MILRDSNVVDMIVTTVVGENARSLYTSKPTEWPNGTKSDIVYTASATSSKLPPVKSLAKYWVEKCYILDQNTIMEATKTVPLPPLVAIAYFFSSKKLSLLASEYRDDPTLQTLYAIAKEQTVTKVAAEHSTSEVLLEVCNQTNLQFKKILNTLEPMPDTLLKKRLRAYADDGALYTQTCKYKYTKRNKESVKSMPPPPELSDLAKSMTNESSSSIDILREEVSIPKTDVEYVKQFKQNKSRMDWKTCYEAGKSESFFSSYSSSSSLKTAFYKILSKKINLLHMSK
;
A
#
# COMPACT_ATOMS: atom_id res chain seq x y z
N MET A 1 -0.39 5.65 -14.97
CA MET A 1 -0.29 6.67 -13.90
C MET A 1 -1.57 7.47 -13.95
N ILE A 2 -2.37 7.51 -12.87
CA ILE A 2 -3.76 8.02 -12.86
C ILE A 2 -3.86 9.44 -13.45
N LEU A 3 -2.94 10.33 -13.07
CA LEU A 3 -2.95 11.73 -13.55
C LEU A 3 -2.65 11.89 -15.06
N ARG A 4 -2.24 10.82 -15.77
CA ARG A 4 -2.05 10.85 -17.23
C ARG A 4 -3.27 10.35 -18.00
N ASP A 5 -4.27 9.82 -17.30
CA ASP A 5 -5.52 9.37 -17.90
C ASP A 5 -6.28 10.56 -18.48
N SER A 6 -6.78 10.44 -19.72
CA SER A 6 -7.42 11.57 -20.43
C SER A 6 -8.62 12.13 -19.68
N ASN A 7 -9.40 11.29 -18.99
CA ASN A 7 -10.55 11.75 -18.22
C ASN A 7 -10.08 12.57 -17.02
N VAL A 8 -9.02 12.13 -16.35
CA VAL A 8 -8.43 12.85 -15.20
C VAL A 8 -7.79 14.16 -15.65
N VAL A 9 -7.11 14.17 -16.80
CA VAL A 9 -6.58 15.41 -17.40
C VAL A 9 -7.71 16.39 -17.66
N ASP A 10 -8.78 15.94 -18.31
CA ASP A 10 -9.94 16.77 -18.61
C ASP A 10 -10.58 17.34 -17.34
N MET A 11 -10.79 16.52 -16.31
CA MET A 11 -11.30 16.98 -15.01
C MET A 11 -10.44 18.10 -14.41
N ILE A 12 -9.11 17.97 -14.45
CA ILE A 12 -8.18 18.96 -13.89
C ILE A 12 -8.24 20.25 -14.71
N VAL A 13 -8.09 20.16 -16.04
CA VAL A 13 -7.99 21.36 -16.87
C VAL A 13 -9.31 22.10 -16.98
N THR A 14 -10.46 21.42 -16.99
CA THR A 14 -11.75 22.11 -17.00
C THR A 14 -12.00 22.84 -15.68
N THR A 15 -11.51 22.30 -14.57
CA THR A 15 -11.63 22.97 -13.27
C THR A 15 -10.71 24.19 -13.15
N VAL A 16 -9.46 24.10 -13.65
CA VAL A 16 -8.44 25.14 -13.47
C VAL A 16 -8.50 26.22 -14.55
N VAL A 17 -8.72 25.82 -15.80
CA VAL A 17 -8.68 26.70 -16.98
C VAL A 17 -10.10 27.09 -17.43
N GLY A 18 -11.08 26.21 -17.21
CA GLY A 18 -12.48 26.39 -17.58
C GLY A 18 -12.97 25.35 -18.59
N GLU A 19 -14.28 25.28 -18.79
CA GLU A 19 -14.95 24.26 -19.61
C GLU A 19 -14.46 24.23 -21.07
N ASN A 20 -14.02 25.38 -21.58
CA ASN A 20 -13.42 25.53 -22.91
C ASN A 20 -12.08 24.80 -23.08
N ALA A 21 -11.47 24.28 -22.02
CA ALA A 21 -10.21 23.53 -22.06
C ALA A 21 -10.42 22.01 -22.21
N ARG A 22 -11.66 21.51 -22.15
CA ARG A 22 -11.97 20.07 -22.23
C ARG A 22 -11.40 19.46 -23.51
N SER A 23 -10.72 18.33 -23.38
CA SER A 23 -10.13 17.53 -24.46
C SER A 23 -9.12 18.29 -25.32
N LEU A 24 -8.67 19.47 -24.86
CA LEU A 24 -7.67 20.28 -25.52
C LEU A 24 -6.31 20.22 -24.83
N TYR A 25 -6.17 19.48 -23.73
CA TYR A 25 -4.89 19.28 -23.06
C TYR A 25 -4.48 17.80 -23.08
N THR A 26 -3.18 17.57 -23.19
CA THR A 26 -2.61 16.22 -23.13
C THR A 26 -1.36 16.20 -22.24
N SER A 27 -1.09 15.04 -21.62
CA SER A 27 0.15 14.83 -20.85
C SER A 27 1.37 14.82 -21.79
N LYS A 28 2.44 15.49 -21.38
CA LYS A 28 3.73 15.54 -22.11
C LYS A 28 4.90 15.02 -21.29
N PRO A 29 6.08 14.80 -21.92
CA PRO A 29 7.31 14.49 -21.21
C PRO A 29 7.60 15.51 -20.11
N THR A 30 8.12 15.00 -19.01
CA THR A 30 8.38 15.75 -17.78
C THR A 30 9.78 16.36 -17.72
N GLU A 31 10.64 16.00 -18.66
CA GLU A 31 12.03 16.42 -18.71
C GLU A 31 12.16 17.65 -19.60
N TRP A 32 12.77 18.69 -19.04
CA TRP A 32 12.94 19.96 -19.70
C TRP A 32 14.34 20.05 -20.35
N PRO A 33 14.54 20.87 -21.39
CA PRO A 33 15.84 21.00 -22.07
C PRO A 33 17.00 21.43 -21.16
N ASN A 34 16.71 22.05 -20.02
CA ASN A 34 17.70 22.45 -19.01
C ASN A 34 18.06 21.33 -18.01
N GLY A 35 17.59 20.09 -18.24
CA GLY A 35 17.82 18.94 -17.35
C GLY A 35 16.95 18.92 -16.10
N THR A 36 16.07 19.90 -15.90
CA THR A 36 15.10 19.88 -14.78
C THR A 36 13.93 18.96 -15.11
N LYS A 37 13.20 18.51 -14.08
CA LYS A 37 12.11 17.55 -14.22
C LYS A 37 10.89 17.97 -13.39
N SER A 38 9.71 17.82 -13.99
CA SER A 38 8.42 17.93 -13.31
C SER A 38 7.83 16.55 -13.03
N ASP A 39 6.87 16.41 -12.12
CA ASP A 39 6.16 15.14 -11.95
C ASP A 39 5.12 14.90 -13.06
N ILE A 40 4.47 15.99 -13.49
CA ILE A 40 3.51 15.98 -14.60
C ILE A 40 3.50 17.30 -15.35
N VAL A 41 3.23 17.25 -16.66
CA VAL A 41 3.11 18.41 -17.53
C VAL A 41 1.91 18.20 -18.46
N TYR A 42 1.00 19.17 -18.47
CA TYR A 42 -0.11 19.22 -19.42
C TYR A 42 0.11 20.36 -20.41
N THR A 43 -0.11 20.10 -21.70
CA THR A 43 0.02 21.12 -22.75
C THR A 43 -1.24 21.20 -23.59
N ALA A 44 -1.66 22.43 -23.89
CA ALA A 44 -2.74 22.68 -24.84
C ALA A 44 -2.37 22.15 -26.24
N SER A 45 -3.35 21.63 -26.95
CA SER A 45 -3.25 21.28 -28.36
C SER A 45 -3.10 22.55 -29.19
N ALA A 46 -2.24 22.50 -30.20
CA ALA A 46 -1.80 23.67 -30.99
C ALA A 46 -2.92 24.40 -31.76
N THR A 47 -4.14 23.88 -31.76
CA THR A 47 -5.28 24.43 -32.49
C THR A 47 -6.04 25.53 -31.74
N SER A 48 -5.76 25.79 -30.46
CA SER A 48 -6.47 26.80 -29.68
C SER A 48 -5.62 28.05 -29.43
N SER A 49 -5.97 29.16 -30.08
CA SER A 49 -5.34 30.48 -29.88
C SER A 49 -5.81 31.20 -28.61
N LYS A 50 -6.82 30.66 -27.91
CA LYS A 50 -7.45 31.26 -26.72
C LYS A 50 -7.07 30.58 -25.40
N LEU A 51 -6.40 29.43 -25.45
CA LEU A 51 -5.97 28.70 -24.26
C LEU A 51 -4.50 28.99 -23.98
N PRO A 52 -4.08 29.05 -22.70
CA PRO A 52 -2.70 29.37 -22.36
C PRO A 52 -1.76 28.34 -23.00
N PRO A 53 -0.92 28.74 -23.98
CA PRO A 53 0.04 27.84 -24.59
C PRO A 53 1.18 27.59 -23.61
N VAL A 54 1.74 26.38 -23.65
CA VAL A 54 3.06 26.12 -23.06
C VAL A 54 4.10 26.75 -23.98
N LYS A 55 4.31 28.06 -23.81
CA LYS A 55 5.47 28.74 -24.38
C LYS A 55 6.71 28.26 -23.61
N SER A 56 7.61 27.62 -24.33
CA SER A 56 8.89 27.12 -23.83
C SER A 56 9.67 28.20 -23.07
N LEU A 57 10.05 27.85 -21.84
CA LEU A 57 11.07 28.40 -20.93
C LEU A 57 11.97 29.48 -21.56
N ALA A 58 11.95 30.72 -21.07
CA ALA A 58 12.90 31.08 -20.00
C ALA A 58 12.51 32.30 -19.13
N LYS A 59 11.23 32.69 -18.98
CA LYS A 59 10.92 33.92 -18.21
C LYS A 59 9.75 33.93 -17.22
N TYR A 60 8.91 32.91 -17.17
CA TYR A 60 7.74 32.95 -16.28
C TYR A 60 7.63 31.67 -15.48
N TRP A 61 8.01 31.78 -14.20
CA TRP A 61 7.62 30.86 -13.15
C TRP A 61 6.08 30.86 -13.10
N VAL A 62 5.52 29.68 -12.83
CA VAL A 62 4.09 29.39 -12.58
C VAL A 62 3.27 30.64 -12.27
N GLU A 63 2.33 31.03 -13.16
CA GLU A 63 1.47 32.20 -12.94
C GLU A 63 0.55 32.00 -11.71
N LYS A 64 0.09 30.76 -11.48
CA LYS A 64 -0.77 30.38 -10.35
C LYS A 64 -0.37 29.00 -9.82
N CYS A 65 -0.09 28.92 -8.52
CA CYS A 65 0.17 27.68 -7.82
C CYS A 65 -1.01 27.32 -6.92
N TYR A 66 -1.59 26.14 -7.12
CA TYR A 66 -2.65 25.62 -6.27
C TYR A 66 -2.09 24.47 -5.43
N ILE A 67 -2.14 24.64 -4.11
CA ILE A 67 -1.74 23.59 -3.16
C ILE A 67 -3.03 22.99 -2.60
N LEU A 68 -3.18 21.69 -2.79
CA LEU A 68 -4.32 20.92 -2.30
C LEU A 68 -3.81 19.87 -1.32
N ASP A 69 -4.29 19.95 -0.10
CA ASP A 69 -4.09 18.98 0.97
C ASP A 69 -5.44 18.67 1.65
N GLN A 70 -5.43 17.76 2.62
CA GLN A 70 -6.65 17.37 3.31
C GLN A 70 -7.31 18.53 4.09
N ASN A 71 -6.54 19.51 4.55
CA ASN A 71 -7.06 20.65 5.34
C ASN A 71 -7.73 21.69 4.43
N THR A 72 -7.07 22.02 3.32
CA THR A 72 -7.55 23.00 2.32
C THR A 72 -8.84 22.55 1.64
N ILE A 73 -9.10 21.24 1.54
CA ILE A 73 -10.31 20.70 0.91
C ILE A 73 -11.44 20.37 1.91
N MET A 74 -11.20 20.42 3.21
CA MET A 74 -12.14 19.96 4.25
C MET A 74 -13.52 20.64 4.19
N GLU A 75 -13.56 21.94 3.88
CA GLU A 75 -14.85 22.64 3.72
C GLU A 75 -15.58 22.19 2.46
N ALA A 76 -14.86 22.00 1.36
CA ALA A 76 -15.44 21.54 0.09
C ALA A 76 -15.85 20.07 0.12
N THR A 77 -15.41 19.29 1.12
CA THR A 77 -15.87 17.91 1.32
C THR A 77 -17.23 17.79 2.00
N LYS A 78 -17.83 18.92 2.43
CA LYS A 78 -19.20 18.97 2.97
C LYS A 78 -20.28 18.96 1.87
N THR A 79 -19.90 19.33 0.64
CA THR A 79 -20.80 19.29 -0.52
C THR A 79 -20.71 17.94 -1.21
N VAL A 80 -21.86 17.31 -1.49
CA VAL A 80 -21.97 16.02 -2.17
C VAL A 80 -22.81 16.20 -3.45
N PRO A 81 -22.39 15.69 -4.62
CA PRO A 81 -21.11 15.02 -4.88
C PRO A 81 -19.89 15.96 -4.75
N LEU A 82 -18.71 15.39 -4.57
CA LEU A 82 -17.49 16.17 -4.42
C LEU A 82 -17.15 16.87 -5.74
N PRO A 83 -16.74 18.14 -5.72
CA PRO A 83 -16.16 18.77 -6.91
C PRO A 83 -14.99 17.93 -7.43
N PRO A 84 -14.82 17.74 -8.75
CA PRO A 84 -13.83 16.80 -9.30
C PRO A 84 -12.40 17.00 -8.78
N LEU A 85 -11.95 18.26 -8.65
CA LEU A 85 -10.63 18.57 -8.11
C LEU A 85 -10.49 18.23 -6.61
N VAL A 86 -11.56 18.37 -5.84
CA VAL A 86 -11.63 17.97 -4.43
C VAL A 86 -11.59 16.45 -4.29
N ALA A 87 -12.33 15.73 -5.15
CA ALA A 87 -12.29 14.26 -5.19
C ALA A 87 -10.89 13.74 -5.53
N ILE A 88 -10.20 14.34 -6.50
CA ILE A 88 -8.81 14.02 -6.85
C ILE A 88 -7.88 14.28 -5.65
N ALA A 89 -7.98 15.45 -5.02
CA ALA A 89 -7.17 15.78 -3.84
C ALA A 89 -7.42 14.82 -2.67
N TYR A 90 -8.69 14.48 -2.40
CA TYR A 90 -9.07 13.51 -1.38
C TYR A 90 -8.52 12.11 -1.69
N PHE A 91 -8.60 11.67 -2.94
CA PHE A 91 -8.07 10.36 -3.36
C PHE A 91 -6.57 10.23 -3.04
N PHE A 92 -5.76 11.24 -3.39
CA PHE A 92 -4.32 11.20 -3.14
C PHE A 92 -3.94 11.44 -1.67
N SER A 93 -4.72 12.24 -0.93
CA SER A 93 -4.41 12.56 0.48
C SER A 93 -4.90 11.50 1.47
N SER A 94 -6.05 10.86 1.22
CA SER A 94 -6.66 9.89 2.14
C SER A 94 -5.89 8.56 2.26
N LYS A 95 -5.08 8.21 1.27
CA LYS A 95 -4.27 6.98 1.21
C LYS A 95 -5.09 5.69 1.41
N LYS A 96 -6.40 5.73 1.15
CA LYS A 96 -7.30 4.59 1.28
C LYS A 96 -7.11 3.67 0.06
N LEU A 97 -6.77 2.40 0.30
CA LEU A 97 -6.45 1.43 -0.77
C LEU A 97 -7.67 0.93 -1.56
N SER A 98 -8.87 1.10 -1.00
CA SER A 98 -10.12 0.63 -1.59
C SER A 98 -11.17 1.72 -1.51
N LEU A 99 -12.00 1.80 -2.55
CA LEU A 99 -13.20 2.62 -2.55
C LEU A 99 -14.11 2.27 -1.36
N LEU A 100 -14.15 1.00 -0.95
CA LEU A 100 -14.93 0.55 0.22
C LEU A 100 -14.44 1.13 1.55
N ALA A 101 -13.20 1.64 1.63
CA ALA A 101 -12.73 2.32 2.83
C ALA A 101 -13.09 3.82 2.80
N SER A 102 -13.59 4.34 1.67
CA SER A 102 -13.96 5.74 1.52
C SER A 102 -15.32 6.04 2.15
N GLU A 103 -15.47 7.26 2.65
CA GLU A 103 -16.76 7.83 3.10
C GLU A 103 -17.62 8.29 1.91
N TYR A 104 -16.99 8.52 0.75
CA TYR A 104 -17.63 9.03 -0.46
C TYR A 104 -17.66 7.95 -1.55
N ARG A 105 -18.19 6.75 -1.23
CA ARG A 105 -18.15 5.59 -2.14
C ARG A 105 -19.01 5.78 -3.38
N ASP A 106 -20.08 6.56 -3.23
CA ASP A 106 -21.05 6.86 -4.27
C ASP A 106 -20.64 8.07 -5.13
N ASP A 107 -19.49 8.70 -4.82
CA ASP A 107 -18.98 9.81 -5.61
C ASP A 107 -18.48 9.33 -6.98
N PRO A 108 -19.02 9.87 -8.10
CA PRO A 108 -18.69 9.39 -9.44
C PRO A 108 -17.23 9.65 -9.82
N THR A 109 -16.62 10.72 -9.32
CA THR A 109 -15.21 11.02 -9.59
C THR A 109 -14.32 10.02 -8.87
N LEU A 110 -14.58 9.72 -7.59
CA LEU A 110 -13.83 8.71 -6.84
C LEU A 110 -14.01 7.31 -7.42
N GLN A 111 -15.22 6.92 -7.82
CA GLN A 111 -15.44 5.64 -8.50
C GLN A 111 -14.56 5.52 -9.75
N THR A 112 -14.51 6.58 -10.56
CA THR A 112 -13.66 6.65 -11.75
C THR A 112 -12.17 6.54 -11.40
N LEU A 113 -11.70 7.29 -10.40
CA LEU A 113 -10.29 7.26 -9.97
C LEU A 113 -9.86 5.88 -9.46
N TYR A 114 -10.70 5.22 -8.64
CA TYR A 114 -10.42 3.86 -8.18
C TYR A 114 -10.50 2.81 -9.30
N ALA A 115 -11.40 2.98 -10.27
CA ALA A 115 -11.47 2.12 -11.45
C ALA A 115 -10.19 2.22 -12.30
N ILE A 116 -9.73 3.44 -12.60
CA ILE A 116 -8.48 3.69 -13.32
C ILE A 116 -7.29 3.13 -12.53
N ALA A 117 -7.25 3.35 -11.22
CA ALA A 117 -6.20 2.82 -10.36
C ALA A 117 -6.15 1.28 -10.44
N LYS A 118 -7.31 0.62 -10.33
CA LYS A 118 -7.45 -0.83 -10.43
C LYS A 118 -6.93 -1.32 -11.78
N GLU A 119 -7.42 -0.77 -12.89
CA GLU A 119 -6.99 -1.16 -14.24
C GLU A 119 -5.48 -1.05 -14.42
N GLN A 120 -4.89 0.08 -14.00
CA GLN A 120 -3.45 0.30 -14.11
C GLN A 120 -2.62 -0.62 -13.21
N THR A 121 -3.18 -1.07 -12.07
CA THR A 121 -2.51 -2.06 -11.21
C THR A 121 -2.60 -3.48 -11.75
N VAL A 122 -3.69 -3.87 -12.41
CA VAL A 122 -3.86 -5.24 -12.95
C VAL A 122 -2.74 -5.58 -13.91
N THR A 123 -2.40 -4.71 -14.86
CA THR A 123 -1.33 -4.95 -15.83
C THR A 123 0.04 -5.09 -15.15
N LYS A 124 0.31 -4.28 -14.13
CA LYS A 124 1.58 -4.36 -13.37
C LYS A 124 1.66 -5.64 -12.55
N VAL A 125 0.59 -5.98 -11.85
CA VAL A 125 0.48 -7.22 -11.06
C VAL A 125 0.65 -8.45 -11.96
N ALA A 126 0.04 -8.45 -13.15
CA ALA A 126 0.19 -9.55 -14.11
C ALA A 126 1.64 -9.70 -14.59
N ALA A 127 2.32 -8.60 -14.92
CA ALA A 127 3.73 -8.63 -15.34
C ALA A 127 4.67 -9.10 -14.20
N GLU A 128 4.43 -8.63 -12.97
CA GLU A 128 5.18 -9.06 -11.78
C GLU A 128 4.94 -10.54 -11.44
N HIS A 129 3.70 -11.01 -11.61
CA HIS A 129 3.33 -12.41 -11.44
C HIS A 129 4.06 -13.31 -12.45
N SER A 130 4.00 -12.97 -13.73
CA SER A 130 4.69 -13.71 -14.80
C SER A 130 6.21 -13.78 -14.55
N THR A 131 6.82 -12.68 -14.13
CA THR A 131 8.26 -12.66 -13.77
C THR A 131 8.55 -13.60 -12.59
N SER A 132 7.69 -13.60 -11.57
CA SER A 132 7.84 -14.47 -10.40
C SER A 132 7.68 -15.95 -10.75
N GLU A 133 6.81 -16.30 -11.70
CA GLU A 133 6.65 -17.66 -12.21
C GLU A 133 7.91 -18.14 -12.94
N VAL A 134 8.48 -17.31 -13.83
CA VAL A 134 9.74 -17.63 -14.52
C VAL A 134 10.87 -17.86 -13.51
N LEU A 135 10.99 -17.02 -12.49
CA LEU A 135 12.01 -17.18 -11.44
C LEU A 135 11.78 -18.44 -10.60
N LEU A 136 10.51 -18.80 -10.34
CA LEU A 136 10.16 -20.02 -9.64
C LEU A 136 10.57 -21.25 -10.45
N GLU A 137 10.36 -21.22 -11.76
CA GLU A 137 10.74 -22.30 -12.67
C GLU A 137 12.26 -22.46 -12.76
N VAL A 138 13.00 -21.36 -12.88
CA VAL A 138 14.48 -21.39 -12.78
C VAL A 138 14.91 -22.03 -11.47
N CYS A 139 14.30 -21.66 -10.34
CA CYS A 139 14.63 -22.27 -9.05
C CYS A 139 14.31 -23.79 -9.02
N ASN A 140 13.17 -24.20 -9.58
CA ASN A 140 12.81 -25.62 -9.66
C ASN A 140 13.84 -26.40 -10.47
N GLN A 141 14.17 -25.89 -11.65
CA GLN A 141 15.07 -26.56 -12.57
C GLN A 141 16.49 -26.62 -12.02
N THR A 142 17.00 -25.54 -11.44
CA THR A 142 18.32 -25.52 -10.79
C THR A 142 18.38 -26.51 -9.61
N ASN A 143 17.34 -26.56 -8.78
CA ASN A 143 17.26 -27.52 -7.67
C ASN A 143 17.26 -28.98 -8.18
N LEU A 144 16.56 -29.25 -9.29
CA LEU A 144 16.58 -30.56 -9.95
C LEU A 144 17.99 -30.95 -10.41
N GLN A 145 18.78 -30.00 -10.94
CA GLN A 145 20.16 -30.29 -11.33
C GLN A 145 21.04 -30.64 -10.13
N PHE A 146 20.91 -29.93 -9.00
CA PHE A 146 21.64 -30.29 -7.77
C PHE A 146 21.25 -31.68 -7.26
N LYS A 147 19.97 -32.03 -7.30
CA LYS A 147 19.50 -33.40 -6.96
C LYS A 147 20.10 -34.46 -7.89
N LYS A 148 20.18 -34.19 -9.20
CA LYS A 148 20.85 -35.10 -10.16
C LYS A 148 22.32 -35.28 -9.80
N ILE A 149 23.04 -34.21 -9.47
CA ILE A 149 24.45 -34.29 -9.04
C ILE A 149 24.56 -35.18 -7.78
N LEU A 150 23.71 -34.95 -6.77
CA LEU A 150 23.72 -35.74 -5.54
C LEU A 150 23.45 -37.24 -5.79
N ASN A 151 22.49 -37.56 -6.65
CA ASN A 151 22.16 -38.94 -7.03
C ASN A 151 23.32 -39.61 -7.80
N THR A 152 24.00 -38.88 -8.70
CA THR A 152 25.17 -39.39 -9.42
C THR A 152 26.37 -39.63 -8.49
N LEU A 153 26.51 -38.82 -7.44
CA LEU A 153 27.57 -39.00 -6.45
C LEU A 153 27.30 -40.18 -5.51
N GLU A 154 26.05 -40.59 -5.30
CA GLU A 154 25.67 -41.66 -4.37
C GLU A 154 26.45 -42.97 -4.56
N PRO A 155 26.52 -43.57 -5.78
CA PRO A 155 27.22 -44.84 -6.01
C PRO A 155 28.75 -44.73 -6.01
N MET A 156 29.33 -43.52 -5.97
CA MET A 156 30.78 -43.36 -6.01
C MET A 156 31.45 -43.77 -4.68
N PRO A 157 32.72 -44.23 -4.69
CA PRO A 157 33.45 -44.48 -3.44
C PRO A 157 33.66 -43.19 -2.63
N ASP A 158 33.69 -43.34 -1.32
CA ASP A 158 33.83 -42.22 -0.39
C ASP A 158 35.24 -41.63 -0.42
N THR A 159 35.38 -40.53 -1.16
CA THR A 159 36.61 -39.75 -1.29
C THR A 159 36.42 -38.34 -0.74
N LEU A 160 37.53 -37.65 -0.41
CA LEU A 160 37.49 -36.23 -0.04
C LEU A 160 36.86 -35.36 -1.15
N LEU A 161 37.07 -35.73 -2.42
CA LEU A 161 36.47 -35.05 -3.57
C LEU A 161 34.95 -35.23 -3.60
N LYS A 162 34.44 -36.46 -3.41
CA LYS A 162 32.99 -36.75 -3.32
C LYS A 162 32.34 -35.93 -2.21
N LYS A 163 32.97 -35.88 -1.01
CA LYS A 163 32.46 -35.10 0.13
C LYS A 163 32.36 -33.61 -0.21
N ARG A 164 33.37 -33.05 -0.88
CA ARG A 164 33.37 -31.64 -1.31
C ARG A 164 32.32 -31.35 -2.38
N LEU A 165 32.17 -32.21 -3.39
CA LEU A 165 31.15 -32.07 -4.43
C LEU A 165 29.73 -32.15 -3.86
N ARG A 166 29.51 -33.05 -2.89
CA ARG A 166 28.23 -33.15 -2.18
C ARG A 166 27.93 -31.86 -1.42
N ALA A 167 28.88 -31.33 -0.66
CA ALA A 167 28.70 -30.06 0.07
C ALA A 167 28.31 -28.90 -0.87
N TYR A 168 28.97 -28.76 -2.03
CA TYR A 168 28.61 -27.72 -3.00
C TYR A 168 27.19 -27.90 -3.59
N ALA A 169 26.80 -29.14 -3.86
CA ALA A 169 25.46 -29.43 -4.36
C ALA A 169 24.38 -29.18 -3.30
N ASP A 170 24.65 -29.54 -2.04
CA ASP A 170 23.77 -29.28 -0.90
C ASP A 170 23.60 -27.77 -0.65
N ASP A 171 24.70 -27.01 -0.65
CA ASP A 171 24.69 -25.54 -0.50
C ASP A 171 23.89 -24.88 -1.64
N GLY A 172 24.11 -25.32 -2.88
CA GLY A 172 23.38 -24.84 -4.05
C GLY A 172 21.89 -25.15 -3.98
N ALA A 173 21.53 -26.36 -3.54
CA ALA A 173 20.14 -26.76 -3.36
C ALA A 173 19.46 -25.93 -2.26
N LEU A 174 20.15 -25.70 -1.13
CA LEU A 174 19.66 -24.89 -0.01
C LEU A 174 19.44 -23.42 -0.41
N TYR A 175 20.40 -22.82 -1.11
CA TYR A 175 20.28 -21.46 -1.63
C TYR A 175 19.07 -21.33 -2.57
N THR A 176 18.95 -22.25 -3.52
CA THR A 176 17.87 -22.23 -4.51
C THR A 176 16.50 -22.43 -3.86
N GLN A 177 16.42 -23.30 -2.84
CA GLN A 177 15.20 -23.51 -2.06
C GLN A 177 14.79 -22.26 -1.27
N THR A 178 15.77 -21.53 -0.73
CA THR A 178 15.53 -20.25 -0.06
C THR A 178 14.99 -19.19 -1.02
N CYS A 179 15.54 -19.14 -2.24
CA CYS A 179 15.02 -18.27 -3.32
C CYS A 179 13.58 -18.65 -3.70
N LYS A 180 13.29 -19.94 -3.85
CA LYS A 180 11.94 -20.46 -4.14
C LYS A 180 10.91 -19.97 -3.11
N TYR A 181 11.25 -20.06 -1.82
CA TYR A 181 10.37 -19.60 -0.74
C TYR A 181 10.04 -18.10 -0.86
N LYS A 182 11.02 -17.25 -1.19
CA LYS A 182 10.81 -15.81 -1.39
C LYS A 182 9.78 -15.51 -2.47
N TYR A 183 9.85 -16.21 -3.61
CA TYR A 183 8.92 -16.01 -4.72
C TYR A 183 7.53 -16.61 -4.46
N THR A 184 7.45 -17.74 -3.75
CA THR A 184 6.16 -18.34 -3.36
C THR A 184 5.42 -17.51 -2.30
N LYS A 185 6.12 -16.95 -1.31
CA LYS A 185 5.50 -16.12 -0.26
C LYS A 185 4.94 -14.81 -0.82
N ARG A 186 5.69 -14.14 -1.71
CA ARG A 186 5.24 -12.93 -2.40
C ARG A 186 3.96 -13.19 -3.22
N ASN A 187 3.84 -14.36 -3.85
CA ASN A 187 2.63 -14.73 -4.59
C ASN A 187 1.42 -14.94 -3.65
N LYS A 188 1.61 -15.59 -2.49
CA LYS A 188 0.53 -15.81 -1.49
C LYS A 188 0.03 -14.54 -0.79
N GLU A 189 0.85 -13.51 -0.65
CA GLU A 189 0.42 -12.21 -0.11
C GLU A 189 -0.37 -11.38 -1.14
N SER A 190 -0.28 -11.71 -2.44
CA SER A 190 -0.98 -11.01 -3.52
C SER A 190 -2.38 -11.56 -3.84
N VAL A 191 -2.71 -12.79 -3.45
CA VAL A 191 -4.01 -13.41 -3.76
C VAL A 191 -4.49 -14.27 -2.59
N LYS A 192 -5.32 -13.69 -1.74
CA LYS A 192 -6.41 -14.44 -1.11
C LYS A 192 -7.72 -13.81 -1.55
N SER A 193 -8.30 -14.35 -2.60
CA SER A 193 -9.73 -14.15 -2.85
C SER A 193 -10.48 -14.70 -1.64
N MET A 194 -11.43 -13.93 -1.11
CA MET A 194 -12.30 -14.39 -0.02
C MET A 194 -12.98 -15.70 -0.45
N PRO A 195 -13.12 -16.69 0.46
CA PRO A 195 -14.00 -17.81 0.17
C PRO A 195 -15.41 -17.27 -0.07
N PRO A 196 -16.19 -17.86 -1.00
CA PRO A 196 -17.58 -17.48 -1.18
C PRO A 196 -18.31 -17.58 0.17
N PRO A 197 -19.19 -16.61 0.49
CA PRO A 197 -19.97 -16.68 1.72
C PRO A 197 -20.69 -18.03 1.82
N PRO A 198 -20.73 -18.66 3.01
CA PRO A 198 -21.54 -19.85 3.22
C PRO A 198 -22.98 -19.56 2.75
N GLU A 199 -23.57 -20.46 1.97
CA GLU A 199 -24.96 -20.29 1.55
C GLU A 199 -25.84 -20.22 2.80
N LEU A 200 -26.65 -19.16 2.87
CA LEU A 200 -27.58 -18.96 3.98
C LEU A 200 -28.63 -20.06 3.95
N SER A 201 -28.80 -20.73 5.09
CA SER A 201 -29.92 -21.63 5.36
C SER A 201 -31.24 -20.96 5.00
N ASP A 202 -32.20 -21.72 4.45
CA ASP A 202 -33.51 -21.20 4.06
C ASP A 202 -34.29 -20.59 5.24
N LEU A 203 -33.93 -20.96 6.48
CA LEU A 203 -34.43 -20.34 7.70
C LEU A 203 -33.94 -18.89 7.87
N ALA A 204 -32.73 -18.57 7.44
CA ALA A 204 -32.17 -17.22 7.52
C ALA A 204 -32.75 -16.29 6.43
N LYS A 205 -33.18 -16.84 5.29
CA LYS A 205 -33.84 -16.09 4.22
C LYS A 205 -35.27 -15.66 4.58
N SER A 206 -35.94 -16.34 5.52
CA SER A 206 -37.28 -15.96 5.97
C SER A 206 -37.28 -14.87 7.04
N MET A 207 -36.15 -14.63 7.71
CA MET A 207 -36.03 -13.69 8.82
C MET A 207 -35.67 -12.24 8.40
N THR A 208 -35.44 -11.97 7.11
CA THR A 208 -34.98 -10.64 6.65
C THR A 208 -36.08 -9.60 6.44
N ASN A 209 -37.35 -9.92 6.73
CA ASN A 209 -38.45 -8.98 6.48
C ASN A 209 -38.89 -8.14 7.68
N GLU A 210 -38.40 -8.36 8.90
CA GLU A 210 -38.73 -7.49 10.01
C GLU A 210 -37.55 -7.31 10.97
N SER A 211 -37.34 -6.07 11.42
CA SER A 211 -36.35 -5.60 12.41
C SER A 211 -35.03 -5.06 11.84
N SER A 212 -35.09 -3.83 11.30
CA SER A 212 -33.91 -2.98 11.20
C SER A 212 -33.62 -2.37 12.58
N SER A 213 -32.71 -2.98 13.33
CA SER A 213 -31.95 -2.30 14.38
C SER A 213 -30.54 -2.88 14.41
N SER A 214 -29.66 -2.30 13.59
CA SER A 214 -28.24 -2.63 13.59
C SER A 214 -27.63 -2.25 14.92
N ILE A 215 -27.35 -3.24 15.76
CA ILE A 215 -26.41 -3.10 16.87
C ILE A 215 -25.03 -3.32 16.24
N ASP A 216 -24.30 -2.22 16.09
CA ASP A 216 -22.99 -2.16 15.48
C ASP A 216 -21.94 -2.72 16.46
N ILE A 217 -21.68 -4.03 16.43
CA ILE A 217 -20.57 -4.65 17.16
C ILE A 217 -19.35 -4.67 16.23
N LEU A 218 -18.82 -3.49 15.92
CA LEU A 218 -17.46 -3.36 15.42
C LEU A 218 -16.51 -3.30 16.61
N ARG A 219 -15.68 -4.35 16.72
CA ARG A 219 -14.60 -4.45 17.70
C ARG A 219 -13.69 -3.23 17.59
N GLU A 220 -13.80 -2.36 18.59
CA GLU A 220 -13.04 -1.12 18.76
C GLU A 220 -11.53 -1.39 18.63
N GLU A 221 -10.86 -0.67 17.72
CA GLU A 221 -9.39 -0.63 17.72
C GLU A 221 -8.97 -0.01 19.05
N VAL A 222 -8.45 -0.83 19.97
CA VAL A 222 -7.97 -0.38 21.27
C VAL A 222 -6.84 0.63 21.05
N SER A 223 -7.21 1.91 21.09
CA SER A 223 -6.26 3.01 21.20
C SER A 223 -5.60 2.90 22.58
N ILE A 224 -4.27 2.87 22.59
CA ILE A 224 -3.52 2.81 23.85
C ILE A 224 -3.64 4.18 24.52
N PRO A 225 -4.11 4.28 25.78
CA PRO A 225 -4.06 5.52 26.53
C PRO A 225 -2.62 6.06 26.55
N LYS A 226 -2.43 7.35 26.25
CA LYS A 226 -1.09 7.98 26.25
C LYS A 226 -0.34 7.75 27.57
N THR A 227 -1.08 7.59 28.66
CA THR A 227 -0.58 7.26 30.01
C THR A 227 0.13 5.90 30.09
N ASP A 228 -0.36 4.87 29.40
CA ASP A 228 0.23 3.52 29.42
C ASP A 228 1.58 3.49 28.68
N VAL A 229 1.70 4.21 27.57
CA VAL A 229 2.95 4.30 26.79
C VAL A 229 4.03 5.02 27.60
N GLU A 230 3.63 6.02 28.39
CA GLU A 230 4.52 6.85 29.19
C GLU A 230 5.08 6.04 30.36
N TYR A 231 4.25 5.24 31.01
CA TYR A 231 4.67 4.29 32.06
C TYR A 231 5.75 3.31 31.54
N VAL A 232 5.51 2.69 30.38
CA VAL A 232 6.47 1.73 29.79
C VAL A 232 7.81 2.39 29.47
N LYS A 233 7.83 3.67 29.05
CA LYS A 233 9.09 4.41 28.81
C LYS A 233 9.84 4.69 30.10
N GLN A 234 9.15 5.10 31.17
CA GLN A 234 9.76 5.34 32.48
C GLN A 234 10.33 4.04 33.06
N PHE A 235 9.57 2.94 32.98
CA PHE A 235 10.04 1.63 33.43
C PHE A 235 11.30 1.18 32.68
N LYS A 236 11.43 1.53 31.39
CA LYS A 236 12.61 1.22 30.57
C LYS A 236 13.84 2.05 30.94
N GLN A 237 13.68 3.32 31.35
CA GLN A 237 14.81 4.18 31.70
C GLN A 237 15.65 3.61 32.87
N ASN A 238 15.03 2.77 33.71
CA ASN A 238 15.67 2.17 34.87
C ASN A 238 16.37 0.81 34.59
N LYS A 239 16.31 0.26 33.35
CA LYS A 239 16.92 -1.04 33.00
C LYS A 239 17.46 -1.10 31.57
N SER A 240 18.62 -1.75 31.39
CA SER A 240 19.26 -1.94 30.07
C SER A 240 18.48 -2.85 29.12
N ARG A 241 17.69 -3.80 29.66
CA ARG A 241 16.85 -4.72 28.88
C ARG A 241 15.43 -4.75 29.46
N MET A 242 14.44 -4.62 28.58
CA MET A 242 13.03 -4.60 28.97
C MET A 242 12.55 -5.99 29.39
N ASP A 243 12.12 -6.11 30.64
CA ASP A 243 11.36 -7.27 31.13
C ASP A 243 9.86 -6.96 31.11
N TRP A 244 9.21 -7.47 30.07
CA TRP A 244 7.79 -7.23 29.81
C TRP A 244 6.86 -7.86 30.83
N LYS A 245 7.29 -8.97 31.46
CA LYS A 245 6.47 -9.64 32.47
C LYS A 245 6.43 -8.78 33.73
N THR A 246 7.60 -8.35 34.21
CA THR A 246 7.71 -7.49 35.39
C THR A 246 7.08 -6.11 35.17
N CYS A 247 7.23 -5.53 33.96
CA CYS A 247 6.60 -4.26 33.61
C CYS A 247 5.06 -4.34 33.63
N TYR A 248 4.50 -5.41 33.08
CA TYR A 248 3.04 -5.60 33.03
C TYR A 248 2.43 -5.77 34.41
N GLU A 249 3.02 -6.60 35.27
CA GLU A 249 2.53 -6.81 36.64
C GLU A 249 2.64 -5.54 37.50
N ALA A 250 3.77 -4.80 37.39
CA ALA A 250 3.95 -3.53 38.09
C ALA A 250 2.90 -2.50 37.68
N GLY A 251 2.69 -2.30 36.37
CA GLY A 251 1.67 -1.34 35.91
C GLY A 251 0.25 -1.78 36.28
N LYS A 252 -0.06 -3.09 36.25
CA LYS A 252 -1.34 -3.62 36.73
C LYS A 252 -1.60 -3.30 38.20
N SER A 253 -0.57 -3.40 39.04
CA SER A 253 -0.67 -3.06 40.47
C SER A 253 -0.92 -1.57 40.71
N GLU A 254 -0.50 -0.73 39.76
CA GLU A 254 -0.70 0.73 39.75
C GLU A 254 -1.92 1.15 38.91
N SER A 255 -2.81 0.21 38.56
CA SER A 255 -4.03 0.43 37.76
C SER A 255 -3.82 0.87 36.30
N PHE A 256 -2.61 0.72 35.76
CA PHE A 256 -2.33 0.82 34.32
C PHE A 256 -2.64 -0.49 33.59
N PHE A 257 -2.71 -0.43 32.26
CA PHE A 257 -2.83 -1.62 31.39
C PHE A 257 -4.15 -2.40 31.51
N SER A 258 -5.24 -1.76 31.95
CA SER A 258 -6.57 -2.37 32.06
C SER A 258 -7.09 -2.93 30.72
N SER A 259 -6.62 -2.38 29.60
CA SER A 259 -6.98 -2.77 28.24
C SER A 259 -6.19 -3.98 27.69
N TYR A 260 -5.24 -4.54 28.45
CA TYR A 260 -4.42 -5.67 28.00
C TYR A 260 -4.62 -6.91 28.86
N SER A 261 -4.80 -8.05 28.20
CA SER A 261 -4.93 -9.36 28.84
C SER A 261 -3.60 -10.04 29.15
N SER A 262 -2.47 -9.55 28.61
CA SER A 262 -1.15 -10.16 28.86
C SER A 262 0.02 -9.20 28.59
N SER A 263 1.18 -9.52 29.18
CA SER A 263 2.45 -8.84 28.91
C SER A 263 2.88 -8.91 27.43
N SER A 264 2.51 -9.99 26.73
CA SER A 264 2.77 -10.18 25.30
C SER A 264 1.94 -9.24 24.43
N SER A 265 0.67 -9.00 24.83
CA SER A 265 -0.22 -8.04 24.17
C SER A 265 0.31 -6.61 24.30
N LEU A 266 0.74 -6.23 25.51
CA LEU A 266 1.35 -4.93 25.79
C LEU A 266 2.64 -4.71 24.97
N LYS A 267 3.53 -5.71 24.95
CA LYS A 267 4.77 -5.69 24.16
C LYS A 267 4.51 -5.42 22.69
N THR A 268 3.57 -6.17 22.11
CA THR A 268 3.23 -6.07 20.69
C THR A 268 2.67 -4.70 20.35
N ALA A 269 1.76 -4.20 21.18
CA ALA A 269 1.13 -2.90 21.01
C ALA A 269 2.15 -1.74 21.11
N PHE A 270 3.07 -1.81 22.08
CA PHE A 270 4.13 -0.80 22.25
C PHE A 270 5.08 -0.72 21.05
N TYR A 271 5.56 -1.86 20.54
CA TYR A 271 6.44 -1.86 19.37
C TYR A 271 5.73 -1.39 18.09
N LYS A 272 4.41 -1.65 17.97
CA LYS A 272 3.59 -1.13 16.86
C LYS A 272 3.48 0.39 16.89
N ILE A 273 3.44 1.01 18.08
CA ILE A 273 3.48 2.47 18.22
C ILE A 273 4.86 3.03 17.89
N LEU A 274 5.93 2.39 18.38
CA LEU A 274 7.29 2.84 18.09
C LEU A 274 7.59 2.80 16.58
N SER A 275 7.17 1.73 15.88
CA SER A 275 7.37 1.64 14.43
C SER A 275 6.55 2.69 13.67
N LYS A 276 5.30 2.96 14.08
CA LYS A 276 4.50 4.07 13.53
C LYS A 276 5.16 5.43 13.74
N LYS A 277 5.73 5.68 14.93
CA LYS A 277 6.37 6.96 15.27
C LYS A 277 7.71 7.16 14.52
N ILE A 278 8.48 6.09 14.32
CA ILE A 278 9.71 6.11 13.50
C ILE A 278 9.37 6.40 12.03
N ASN A 279 8.33 5.75 11.50
CA ASN A 279 7.89 6.01 10.13
C ASN A 279 7.38 7.45 9.95
N LEU A 280 6.68 8.02 10.94
CA LEU A 280 6.25 9.43 10.91
C LEU A 280 7.43 10.42 10.96
N LEU A 281 8.49 10.13 11.72
CA LEU A 281 9.69 10.98 11.80
C LEU A 281 10.55 10.91 10.52
N HIS A 282 10.59 9.76 9.84
CA HIS A 282 11.36 9.58 8.62
C HIS A 282 10.68 10.15 7.37
N MET A 283 9.38 10.50 7.46
CA MET A 283 8.62 11.19 6.41
C MET A 283 8.56 12.72 6.61
N SER A 284 9.24 13.25 7.64
CA SER A 284 9.28 14.69 7.97
C SER A 284 10.66 15.33 7.70
N LYS A 285 11.54 14.64 6.97
CA LYS A 285 12.81 15.16 6.43
C LYS A 285 12.80 15.01 4.92
#